data_AF-A0A2V7EP53-F1
#
_entry.id   AF-A0A2V7EP53-F1
#
_cell.length_a   1.000
_cell.length_b   1.000
_cell.length_c   1.000
_cell.angle_alpha   90.00
_cell.angle_beta   90.00
_cell.angle_gamma   90.00
#
_symmetry.space_group_name_H-M   'P 1'
#
loop_
_entity.id
_entity.type
_entity.pdbx_description
1 polymer ?
#
loop_
_entity_poly.entity_id
_entity_poly.type
_entity_poly.pdbx_seq_one_letter_code
_entity_poly.pdbx_strand_id
1 'polypeptide(L)'
;MRLGCLAIVLVAALAAWWFREPILHSAARWFGPHSTKLPPVTDTAVGAPTPKALSSTQKKMDRLKQPSPPDSVVLSANEVAAMIGSGIDWSVRKSFDSLRVELLEGSVAVHCRLDTRVIPPGVLGPFAAFLNPMEPLRFAGPLAIERPGIARFKVQELSLRGMQFPGAMVIQLAQRVAGADSTGAVPLRVSPSFKDVAIHPTGIVLYRTARRKP
;
A
#
# COMPACT_ATOMS: atom_id res chain seq x y z
N MET A 1 45.39 -27.49 -3.83
CA MET A 1 44.60 -26.39 -4.42
C MET A 1 43.33 -26.00 -3.66
N ARG A 2 42.78 -26.82 -2.73
CA ARG A 2 41.54 -26.47 -1.99
C ARG A 2 41.76 -25.51 -0.80
N LEU A 3 42.91 -25.58 -0.11
CA LEU A 3 43.21 -24.69 1.03
C LEU A 3 43.47 -23.24 0.64
N GLY A 4 44.10 -23.00 -0.52
CA GLY A 4 44.38 -21.64 -1.00
C GLY A 4 43.10 -20.85 -1.32
N CYS A 5 42.11 -21.52 -1.93
CA CYS A 5 40.80 -20.90 -2.20
C CYS A 5 40.07 -20.54 -0.89
N LEU A 6 40.16 -21.43 0.12
CA LEU A 6 39.48 -21.21 1.39
C LEU A 6 40.10 -20.04 2.17
N ALA A 7 41.43 -19.90 2.12
CA ALA A 7 42.12 -18.74 2.69
C ALA A 7 41.74 -17.42 1.98
N ILE A 8 41.62 -17.42 0.65
CA ILE A 8 41.21 -16.23 -0.12
C ILE A 8 39.76 -15.83 0.21
N VAL A 9 38.85 -16.80 0.34
CA VAL A 9 37.46 -16.53 0.72
C VAL A 9 37.37 -15.98 2.15
N LEU A 10 38.18 -16.51 3.08
CA LEU A 10 38.19 -16.05 4.47
C LEU A 10 38.78 -14.63 4.59
N VAL A 11 39.83 -14.33 3.84
CA VAL A 11 40.42 -12.99 3.75
C VAL A 11 39.45 -12.01 3.08
N ALA A 12 38.73 -12.42 2.03
CA ALA A 12 37.71 -11.59 1.39
C ALA A 12 36.51 -11.33 2.31
N ALA A 13 36.08 -12.33 3.09
CA ALA A 13 35.01 -12.17 4.08
C ALA A 13 35.44 -11.24 5.24
N LEU A 14 36.69 -11.37 5.71
CA LEU A 14 37.27 -10.48 6.72
C LEU A 14 37.44 -9.05 6.19
N ALA A 15 37.86 -8.89 4.94
CA ALA A 15 37.97 -7.58 4.29
C ALA A 15 36.59 -6.92 4.11
N ALA A 16 35.57 -7.67 3.70
CA ALA A 16 34.19 -7.20 3.62
C ALA A 16 33.62 -6.82 4.99
N TRP A 17 33.99 -7.54 6.05
CA TRP A 17 33.62 -7.22 7.43
C TRP A 17 34.41 -6.05 8.00
N TRP A 18 35.66 -5.81 7.60
CA TRP A 18 36.46 -4.70 8.12
C TRP A 18 36.15 -3.37 7.40
N PHE A 19 35.85 -3.42 6.09
CA PHE A 19 35.54 -2.24 5.25
C PHE A 19 34.04 -2.00 5.04
N ARG A 20 33.19 -2.56 5.89
CA ARG A 20 31.72 -2.45 5.78
C ARG A 20 31.20 -1.00 5.71
N GLU A 21 31.77 -0.06 6.45
CA GLU A 21 31.32 1.35 6.46
C GLU A 21 31.68 2.14 5.17
N PRO A 22 32.94 2.12 4.66
CA PRO A 22 33.29 2.84 3.43
C PRO A 22 32.76 2.19 2.15
N ILE A 23 32.56 0.86 2.11
CA ILE A 23 31.94 0.18 0.96
C ILE A 23 30.44 0.51 0.90
N LEU A 24 29.74 0.60 2.04
CA LEU A 24 28.36 1.06 2.08
C LEU A 24 28.21 2.52 1.61
N HIS A 25 29.15 3.41 1.93
CA HIS A 25 29.13 4.80 1.43
C HIS A 25 29.45 4.94 -0.06
N SER A 26 30.31 4.07 -0.61
CA SER A 26 30.64 4.07 -2.04
C SER A 26 29.58 3.36 -2.87
N ALA A 27 29.01 2.26 -2.36
CA ALA A 27 27.83 1.61 -2.95
C ALA A 27 26.59 2.50 -2.85
N ALA A 28 26.42 3.31 -1.81
CA ALA A 28 25.37 4.33 -1.73
C ALA A 28 25.55 5.50 -2.71
N ARG A 29 26.68 5.60 -3.43
CA ARG A 29 26.84 6.59 -4.51
C ARG A 29 26.43 6.04 -5.88
N TRP A 30 26.44 4.71 -6.05
CA TRP A 30 26.02 4.03 -7.28
C TRP A 30 24.62 3.39 -7.17
N PHE A 31 24.27 2.89 -5.98
CA PHE A 31 22.95 2.42 -5.52
C PHE A 31 22.31 3.41 -4.54
N GLY A 32 22.69 4.68 -4.63
CA GLY A 32 22.11 5.76 -3.83
C GLY A 32 20.61 5.86 -4.02
N PRO A 33 19.90 6.31 -2.97
CA PRO A 33 18.46 6.20 -2.90
C PRO A 33 17.86 7.00 -4.05
N HIS A 34 17.19 6.29 -4.96
CA HIS A 34 16.00 6.86 -5.56
C HIS A 34 15.07 7.14 -4.37
N SER A 35 15.18 8.34 -3.81
CA SER A 35 14.13 8.93 -3.03
C SER A 35 12.94 8.98 -3.99
N THR A 36 12.17 7.89 -4.03
CA THR A 36 10.85 7.85 -4.60
C THR A 36 10.01 8.73 -3.68
N LYS A 37 10.23 10.04 -3.82
CA LYS A 37 9.33 11.06 -3.32
C LYS A 37 7.96 10.61 -3.75
N LEU A 38 7.08 10.45 -2.77
CA LEU A 38 5.67 10.17 -3.01
C LEU A 38 5.20 11.03 -4.19
N PRO A 39 4.56 10.44 -5.22
CA PRO A 39 4.21 11.19 -6.41
C PRO A 39 3.43 12.46 -6.03
N PRO A 40 3.76 13.60 -6.67
CA PRO A 40 3.16 14.89 -6.33
C PRO A 40 1.64 14.85 -6.52
N VAL A 41 0.91 15.53 -5.63
CA VAL A 41 -0.58 15.55 -5.55
C VAL A 41 -1.25 16.16 -6.80
N THR A 42 -0.45 16.66 -7.74
CA THR A 42 -0.91 17.21 -9.03
C THR A 42 -1.20 16.14 -10.07
N ASP A 43 -0.71 14.91 -9.89
CA ASP A 43 -1.11 13.81 -10.76
C ASP A 43 -2.54 13.42 -10.40
N THR A 44 -3.51 13.60 -11.30
CA THR A 44 -4.94 13.37 -11.01
C THR A 44 -5.26 11.95 -10.54
N ALA A 45 -4.34 11.00 -10.82
CA ALA A 45 -4.41 9.64 -10.35
C ALA A 45 -3.99 9.46 -8.88
N VAL A 46 -3.26 10.42 -8.29
CA VAL A 46 -2.72 10.35 -6.93
C VAL A 46 -3.44 11.33 -6.00
N GLY A 47 -4.05 10.79 -4.95
CA GLY A 47 -4.78 11.57 -3.95
C GLY A 47 -4.26 11.37 -2.52
N ALA A 48 -4.57 12.33 -1.67
CA ALA A 48 -4.28 12.30 -0.23
C ALA A 48 -5.56 12.52 0.58
N PRO A 49 -5.67 11.94 1.78
CA PRO A 49 -6.82 12.15 2.65
C PRO A 49 -6.79 13.59 3.17
N THR A 50 -7.65 14.44 2.60
CA THR A 50 -7.84 15.83 3.05
C THR A 50 -9.20 16.00 3.73
N PRO A 51 -9.37 16.97 4.66
CA PRO A 51 -10.67 17.26 5.27
C PRO A 51 -11.75 17.62 4.22
N LYS A 52 -11.35 18.31 3.15
CA LYS A 52 -12.22 18.62 2.02
C LYS A 52 -12.67 17.34 1.27
N ALA A 53 -11.75 16.40 1.06
CA ALA A 53 -12.10 15.11 0.46
C ALA A 53 -13.02 14.28 1.36
N LEU A 54 -12.77 14.24 2.68
CA LEU A 54 -13.66 13.56 3.64
C LEU A 54 -15.08 14.11 3.59
N SER A 55 -15.23 15.43 3.66
CA SER A 55 -16.55 16.08 3.59
C SER A 55 -17.23 15.90 2.23
N SER A 56 -16.49 15.90 1.13
CA SER A 56 -17.03 15.60 -0.21
C SER A 56 -17.51 14.16 -0.32
N THR A 57 -16.70 13.18 0.14
CA THR A 57 -17.08 11.77 0.21
C THR A 57 -18.33 11.60 1.07
N GLN A 58 -18.40 12.25 2.23
CA GLN A 58 -19.57 12.19 3.11
C GLN A 58 -20.82 12.76 2.44
N LYS A 59 -20.73 13.91 1.77
CA LYS A 59 -21.85 14.50 1.00
C LYS A 59 -22.33 13.58 -0.12
N LYS A 60 -21.41 12.96 -0.86
CA LYS A 60 -21.73 11.97 -1.90
C LYS A 60 -22.42 10.75 -1.28
N MET A 61 -21.97 10.34 -0.11
CA MET A 61 -22.59 9.24 0.64
C MET A 61 -23.99 9.57 1.14
N ASP A 62 -24.21 10.79 1.65
CA ASP A 62 -25.51 11.22 2.15
C ASP A 62 -26.52 11.43 1.02
N ARG A 63 -26.07 11.80 -0.19
CA ARG A 63 -26.93 11.78 -1.39
C ARG A 63 -27.50 10.39 -1.69
N LEU A 64 -26.81 9.31 -1.31
CA LEU A 64 -27.31 7.94 -1.52
C LEU A 64 -28.41 7.54 -0.54
N LYS A 65 -28.56 8.28 0.57
CA LYS A 65 -29.65 8.07 1.54
C LYS A 65 -30.93 8.80 1.13
N GLN A 66 -30.87 9.64 0.09
CA GLN A 66 -32.03 10.38 -0.38
C GLN A 66 -33.02 9.46 -1.12
N PRO A 67 -34.32 9.81 -1.18
CA PRO A 67 -35.35 8.98 -1.81
C PRO A 67 -35.12 8.66 -3.29
N SER A 68 -34.39 9.53 -4.01
CA SER A 68 -33.97 9.32 -5.40
C SER A 68 -32.43 9.30 -5.47
N PRO A 69 -31.80 8.17 -5.11
CA PRO A 69 -30.35 8.08 -5.10
C PRO A 69 -29.81 7.85 -6.51
N PRO A 70 -28.61 8.37 -6.84
CA PRO A 70 -27.96 8.12 -8.12
C PRO A 70 -27.58 6.64 -8.29
N ASP A 71 -27.61 6.13 -9.52
CA ASP A 71 -27.25 4.74 -9.84
C ASP A 71 -25.75 4.45 -9.73
N SER A 72 -24.92 5.49 -9.86
CA SER A 72 -23.47 5.41 -9.70
C SER A 72 -22.90 6.67 -9.07
N VAL A 73 -21.79 6.53 -8.34
CA VAL A 73 -21.03 7.64 -7.78
C VAL A 73 -19.59 7.53 -8.22
N VAL A 74 -19.03 8.63 -8.74
CA VAL A 74 -17.61 8.72 -9.06
C VAL A 74 -16.87 9.36 -7.90
N LEU A 75 -15.82 8.68 -7.42
CA LEU A 75 -14.89 9.16 -6.40
C LEU A 75 -13.54 9.48 -7.05
N SER A 76 -13.02 10.66 -6.75
CA SER A 76 -11.65 11.05 -7.10
C SER A 76 -10.61 10.33 -6.24
N ALA A 77 -9.34 10.31 -6.66
CA ALA A 77 -8.25 9.71 -5.88
C ALA A 77 -8.17 10.27 -4.44
N ASN A 78 -8.42 11.57 -4.27
CA ASN A 78 -8.48 12.22 -2.95
C ASN A 78 -9.62 11.67 -2.07
N GLU A 79 -10.81 11.48 -2.65
CA GLU A 79 -11.98 10.95 -1.95
C GLU A 79 -11.81 9.48 -1.59
N VAL A 80 -11.15 8.70 -2.45
CA VAL A 80 -10.78 7.31 -2.19
C VAL A 80 -9.75 7.24 -1.05
N ALA A 81 -8.73 8.09 -1.07
CA ALA A 81 -7.77 8.20 0.03
C ALA A 81 -8.45 8.55 1.37
N ALA A 82 -9.41 9.46 1.33
CA ALA A 82 -10.23 9.82 2.48
C ALA A 82 -11.04 8.62 3.00
N MET A 83 -11.70 7.89 2.10
CA MET A 83 -12.49 6.70 2.42
C MET A 83 -11.62 5.61 3.05
N ILE A 84 -10.49 5.27 2.43
CA ILE A 84 -9.53 4.28 2.95
C ILE A 84 -9.00 4.72 4.32
N GLY A 85 -8.55 5.96 4.45
CA GLY A 85 -8.04 6.49 5.72
C GLY A 85 -9.08 6.51 6.85
N SER A 86 -10.37 6.64 6.53
CA SER A 86 -11.48 6.57 7.51
C SER A 86 -11.94 5.15 7.82
N GLY A 87 -11.75 4.20 6.89
CA GLY A 87 -12.21 2.81 6.99
C GLY A 87 -11.19 1.85 7.62
N ILE A 88 -9.92 2.25 7.70
CA ILE A 88 -8.84 1.49 8.34
C ILE A 88 -8.99 1.53 9.87
N ASP A 89 -8.69 0.40 10.53
CA ASP A 89 -8.70 0.30 11.98
C ASP A 89 -7.72 1.29 12.65
N TRP A 90 -8.08 1.78 13.84
CA TRP A 90 -7.29 2.76 14.59
C TRP A 90 -5.86 2.29 14.90
N SER A 91 -5.65 0.99 15.11
CA SER A 91 -4.33 0.41 15.34
C SER A 91 -3.42 0.55 14.10
N VAL A 92 -3.96 0.24 12.92
CA VAL A 92 -3.28 0.37 11.63
C VAL A 92 -3.06 1.84 11.25
N ARG A 93 -4.01 2.72 11.58
CA ARG A 93 -3.89 4.16 11.33
C ARG A 93 -2.72 4.81 12.05
N LYS A 94 -2.34 4.33 13.24
CA LYS A 94 -1.16 4.83 13.97
C LYS A 94 0.16 4.42 13.35
N SER A 95 0.18 3.29 12.64
CA SER A 95 1.37 2.75 11.97
C SER A 95 1.65 3.41 10.63
N PHE A 96 0.65 4.07 10.04
CA PHE A 96 0.77 4.75 8.75
C PHE A 96 0.85 6.26 8.90
N ASP A 97 1.99 6.83 8.53
CA ASP A 97 2.14 8.25 8.28
C ASP A 97 2.02 8.55 6.78
N SER A 98 1.42 9.69 6.41
CA SER A 98 1.35 10.18 5.03
C SER A 98 0.72 9.22 4.00
N LEU A 99 -0.53 8.80 4.23
CA LEU A 99 -1.29 7.99 3.29
C LEU A 99 -1.56 8.73 1.98
N ARG A 100 -1.29 8.07 0.85
CA ARG A 100 -1.65 8.49 -0.50
C ARG A 100 -2.22 7.31 -1.27
N VAL A 101 -3.12 7.60 -2.18
CA VAL A 101 -3.76 6.60 -3.02
C VAL A 101 -3.55 6.96 -4.46
N GLU A 102 -3.00 6.04 -5.21
CA GLU A 102 -2.84 6.08 -6.65
C GLU A 102 -3.88 5.15 -7.28
N LEU A 103 -4.61 5.66 -8.27
CA LEU A 103 -5.58 4.89 -9.03
C LEU A 103 -4.91 4.35 -10.30
N LEU A 104 -5.02 3.04 -10.49
CA LEU A 104 -4.54 2.32 -11.67
C LEU A 104 -5.75 1.68 -12.37
N GLU A 105 -5.57 1.20 -13.60
CA GLU A 105 -6.65 0.49 -14.28
C GLU A 105 -6.94 -0.83 -13.54
N GLY A 106 -8.18 -0.99 -13.04
CA GLY A 106 -8.61 -2.18 -12.30
C GLY A 106 -7.94 -2.42 -10.94
N SER A 107 -7.08 -1.51 -10.47
CA SER A 107 -6.35 -1.67 -9.20
C SER A 107 -6.09 -0.35 -8.49
N VAL A 108 -5.92 -0.41 -7.18
CA VAL A 108 -5.60 0.75 -6.34
C VAL A 108 -4.25 0.49 -5.69
N ALA A 109 -3.36 1.48 -5.75
CA ALA A 109 -2.09 1.48 -5.04
C ALA A 109 -2.15 2.46 -3.86
N VAL A 110 -1.87 1.98 -2.66
CA VAL A 110 -1.81 2.80 -1.44
C VAL A 110 -0.34 2.96 -1.06
N HIS A 111 0.11 4.21 -1.02
CA HIS A 111 1.45 4.59 -0.57
C HIS A 111 1.37 5.18 0.83
N CYS A 112 2.22 4.74 1.74
CA CYS A 112 2.29 5.26 3.09
C CYS A 112 3.73 5.15 3.61
N ARG A 113 4.01 5.84 4.72
CA ARG A 113 5.20 5.61 5.52
C ARG A 113 4.80 4.69 6.67
N LEU A 114 5.42 3.53 6.75
CA LEU A 114 5.15 2.55 7.79
C LEU A 114 6.16 2.67 8.93
N ASP A 115 5.67 2.65 10.17
CA ASP A 115 6.51 2.37 11.34
C ASP A 115 7.00 0.91 11.31
N THR A 116 8.27 0.68 10.99
CA THR A 116 8.80 -0.69 10.88
C THR A 116 8.87 -1.41 12.22
N ARG A 117 8.79 -0.68 13.35
CA ARG A 117 8.76 -1.27 14.70
C ARG A 117 7.49 -2.03 14.99
N VAL A 118 6.41 -1.81 14.23
CA VAL A 118 5.18 -2.61 14.36
C VAL A 118 5.28 -3.95 13.64
N ILE A 119 6.31 -4.15 12.80
CA ILE A 119 6.54 -5.44 12.14
C ILE A 119 7.53 -6.27 12.96
N PRO A 120 7.19 -7.52 13.32
CA PRO A 120 8.13 -8.42 13.99
C PRO A 120 9.39 -8.67 13.13
N PRO A 121 10.60 -8.68 13.72
CA PRO A 121 11.84 -8.89 12.97
C PRO A 121 11.86 -10.17 12.13
N GLY A 122 11.17 -11.22 12.59
CA GLY A 122 11.08 -12.51 11.89
C GLY A 122 10.33 -12.46 10.55
N VAL A 123 9.48 -11.47 10.30
CA VAL A 123 8.74 -11.32 9.02
C VAL A 123 9.56 -10.52 8.00
N LEU A 124 10.33 -9.56 8.48
CA LEU A 124 11.27 -8.78 7.65
C LEU A 124 12.55 -9.57 7.36
N GLY A 125 12.82 -10.64 8.12
CA GLY A 125 13.98 -11.49 7.94
C GLY A 125 15.29 -10.70 8.05
N PRO A 126 16.32 -11.01 7.24
CA PRO A 126 17.61 -10.32 7.30
C PRO A 126 17.51 -8.83 6.93
N PHE A 127 16.40 -8.39 6.31
CA PHE A 127 16.19 -6.99 5.96
C PHE A 127 15.85 -6.12 7.17
N ALA A 128 15.40 -6.70 8.30
CA ALA A 128 15.03 -5.93 9.49
C ALA A 128 16.14 -5.00 9.99
N ALA A 129 17.41 -5.43 9.86
CA ALA A 129 18.58 -4.65 10.28
C ALA A 129 18.92 -3.46 9.37
N PHE A 130 18.36 -3.42 8.15
CA PHE A 130 18.63 -2.40 7.14
C PHE A 130 17.48 -1.39 6.98
N LEU A 131 16.44 -1.52 7.81
CA LEU A 131 15.25 -0.68 7.75
C LEU A 131 15.32 0.42 8.81
N ASN A 132 14.95 1.62 8.39
CA ASN A 132 14.73 2.76 9.27
C ASN A 132 13.42 2.58 10.04
N PRO A 133 13.22 3.31 11.15
CA PRO A 133 11.96 3.30 11.88
C PRO A 133 10.75 3.68 11.02
N MET A 134 10.93 4.49 9.97
CA MET A 134 9.86 4.95 9.07
C MET A 134 10.24 4.72 7.62
N GLU A 135 9.61 3.73 6.98
CA GLU A 135 9.93 3.32 5.62
C GLU A 135 8.78 3.52 4.65
N PRO A 136 9.03 3.97 3.41
CA PRO A 136 8.00 4.12 2.39
C PRO A 136 7.55 2.74 1.91
N LEU A 137 6.26 2.51 2.02
CA LEU A 137 5.57 1.26 1.72
C LEU A 137 4.47 1.52 0.69
N ARG A 138 4.38 0.66 -0.31
CA ARG A 138 3.33 0.66 -1.31
C ARG A 138 2.66 -0.70 -1.33
N PHE A 139 1.34 -0.69 -1.22
CA PHE A 139 0.48 -1.85 -1.43
C PHE A 139 -0.32 -1.64 -2.71
N ALA A 140 -0.43 -2.62 -3.59
CA ALA A 140 -1.31 -2.52 -4.75
C ALA A 140 -2.13 -3.79 -4.97
N GLY A 141 -3.32 -3.60 -5.51
CA GLY A 141 -4.19 -4.69 -5.90
C GLY A 141 -5.62 -4.26 -6.23
N PRO A 142 -6.46 -5.20 -6.66
CA PRO A 142 -7.85 -4.90 -6.99
C PRO A 142 -8.69 -4.64 -5.74
N LEU A 143 -9.67 -3.75 -5.91
CA LEU A 143 -10.75 -3.52 -4.96
C LEU A 143 -12.05 -4.06 -5.57
N ALA A 144 -12.77 -4.89 -4.83
CA ALA A 144 -14.05 -5.44 -5.26
C ALA A 144 -15.09 -5.32 -4.15
N ILE A 145 -16.36 -5.13 -4.49
CA ILE A 145 -17.44 -5.23 -3.50
C ILE A 145 -17.69 -6.71 -3.21
N GLU A 146 -17.50 -7.13 -1.97
CA GLU A 146 -17.78 -8.51 -1.56
C GLU A 146 -19.26 -8.68 -1.22
N ARG A 147 -19.75 -7.80 -0.35
CA ARG A 147 -21.12 -7.81 0.16
C ARG A 147 -21.57 -6.39 0.50
N PRO A 148 -22.87 -6.12 0.59
CA PRO A 148 -23.37 -4.80 0.98
C PRO A 148 -22.66 -4.30 2.26
N GLY A 149 -21.94 -3.20 2.13
CA GLY A 149 -21.25 -2.51 3.22
C GLY A 149 -19.77 -2.88 3.37
N ILE A 150 -19.28 -3.89 2.65
CA ILE A 150 -17.88 -4.33 2.70
C ILE A 150 -17.30 -4.50 1.30
N ALA A 151 -16.23 -3.75 1.06
CA ALA A 151 -15.34 -3.96 -0.07
C ALA A 151 -14.10 -4.74 0.38
N ARG A 152 -13.60 -5.59 -0.50
CA ARG A 152 -12.39 -6.38 -0.30
C ARG A 152 -11.27 -5.80 -1.16
N PHE A 153 -10.24 -5.27 -0.52
CA PHE A 153 -9.01 -4.85 -1.17
C PHE A 153 -7.99 -5.99 -1.11
N LYS A 154 -7.77 -6.71 -2.22
CA LYS A 154 -6.85 -7.84 -2.25
C LYS A 154 -5.44 -7.34 -2.54
N VAL A 155 -4.56 -7.38 -1.55
CA VAL A 155 -3.16 -6.98 -1.72
C VAL A 155 -2.45 -8.04 -2.56
N GLN A 156 -1.99 -7.68 -3.75
CA GLN A 156 -1.24 -8.57 -4.65
C GLN A 156 0.22 -8.17 -4.74
N GLU A 157 0.50 -6.87 -4.67
CA GLU A 157 1.85 -6.32 -4.70
C GLU A 157 2.12 -5.57 -3.41
N LEU A 158 3.33 -5.75 -2.90
CA LEU A 158 3.86 -4.98 -1.79
C LEU A 158 5.29 -4.60 -2.11
N SER A 159 5.63 -3.33 -1.92
CA SER A 159 7.00 -2.86 -2.07
C SER A 159 7.40 -1.92 -0.95
N LEU A 160 8.61 -2.12 -0.42
CA LEU A 160 9.21 -1.29 0.64
C LEU A 160 10.48 -0.66 0.07
N ARG A 161 10.59 0.67 0.08
CA ARG A 161 11.68 1.40 -0.60
C ARG A 161 11.88 0.98 -2.07
N GLY A 162 10.80 0.63 -2.76
CA GLY A 162 10.84 0.15 -4.15
C GLY A 162 11.28 -1.30 -4.33
N MET A 163 11.67 -2.02 -3.26
CA MET A 163 11.93 -3.46 -3.33
C MET A 163 10.61 -4.23 -3.25
N GLN A 164 10.30 -5.03 -4.26
CA GLN A 164 9.10 -5.85 -4.31
C GLN A 164 9.26 -7.10 -3.44
N PHE A 165 8.22 -7.41 -2.66
CA PHE A 165 8.20 -8.63 -1.85
C PHE A 165 7.64 -9.81 -2.67
N PRO A 166 8.21 -11.01 -2.53
CA PRO A 166 7.62 -12.25 -3.02
C PRO A 166 6.19 -12.44 -2.51
N GLY A 167 5.29 -12.98 -3.36
CA GLY A 167 3.86 -13.10 -3.08
C GLY A 167 3.50 -13.81 -1.76
N ALA A 168 4.29 -14.81 -1.33
CA ALA A 168 4.07 -15.47 -0.04
C ALA A 168 4.30 -14.53 1.16
N MET A 169 5.26 -13.60 1.06
CA MET A 169 5.50 -12.58 2.10
C MET A 169 4.46 -11.46 2.05
N VAL A 170 3.92 -11.14 0.87
CA VAL A 170 2.87 -10.11 0.70
C VAL A 170 1.69 -10.40 1.62
N ILE A 171 1.19 -11.65 1.65
CA ILE A 171 0.03 -12.02 2.47
C ILE A 171 0.35 -11.87 3.96
N GLN A 172 1.52 -12.34 4.40
CA GLN A 172 1.93 -12.26 5.81
C GLN A 172 2.07 -10.80 6.28
N LEU A 173 2.68 -9.95 5.45
CA LEU A 173 2.79 -8.51 5.73
C LEU A 173 1.44 -7.81 5.69
N ALA A 174 0.60 -8.10 4.70
CA ALA A 174 -0.74 -7.52 4.60
C ALA A 174 -1.61 -7.85 5.83
N GLN A 175 -1.54 -9.09 6.34
CA GLN A 175 -2.23 -9.49 7.56
C GLN A 175 -1.80 -8.69 8.78
N ARG A 176 -0.49 -8.49 8.94
CA ARG A 176 0.08 -7.84 10.13
C ARG A 176 -0.06 -6.33 10.09
N VAL A 177 0.15 -5.74 8.91
CA VAL A 177 0.24 -4.28 8.76
C VAL A 177 -1.12 -3.69 8.42
N ALA A 178 -1.93 -4.35 7.59
CA ALA A 178 -3.19 -3.81 7.09
C ALA A 178 -4.42 -4.55 7.64
N GLY A 179 -4.25 -5.56 8.50
CA GLY A 179 -5.36 -6.35 9.03
C GLY A 179 -6.03 -7.24 7.98
N ALA A 180 -5.28 -7.68 6.96
CA ALA A 180 -5.80 -8.54 5.91
C ALA A 180 -6.20 -9.93 6.44
N ASP A 181 -7.07 -10.62 5.71
CA ASP A 181 -7.46 -12.01 5.98
C ASP A 181 -6.41 -13.04 5.52
N SER A 182 -6.70 -14.34 5.68
CA SER A 182 -5.84 -15.45 5.23
C SER A 182 -5.51 -15.41 3.73
N THR A 183 -6.29 -14.68 2.94
CA THR A 183 -6.13 -14.54 1.48
C THR A 183 -5.38 -13.28 1.06
N GLY A 184 -4.94 -12.46 2.02
CA GLY A 184 -4.28 -11.17 1.77
C GLY A 184 -5.26 -10.04 1.45
N ALA A 185 -6.53 -10.19 1.82
CA ALA A 185 -7.56 -9.21 1.54
C ALA A 185 -7.89 -8.34 2.76
N VAL A 186 -7.84 -7.03 2.58
CA VAL A 186 -8.18 -6.03 3.61
C VAL A 186 -9.66 -5.66 3.46
N PRO A 187 -10.49 -5.88 4.49
CA PRO A 187 -11.88 -5.45 4.48
C PRO A 187 -11.96 -3.94 4.67
N LEU A 188 -12.61 -3.26 3.73
CA LEU A 188 -12.86 -1.81 3.76
C LEU A 188 -14.35 -1.55 3.89
N ARG A 189 -14.72 -0.67 4.82
CA ARG A 189 -16.12 -0.24 4.99
C ARG A 189 -16.52 0.69 3.85
N VAL A 190 -17.62 0.34 3.19
CA VAL A 190 -18.25 1.14 2.12
C VAL A 190 -19.74 1.26 2.40
N SER A 191 -20.47 2.06 1.64
CA SER A 191 -21.94 2.09 1.79
C SER A 191 -22.57 0.78 1.30
N PRO A 192 -23.61 0.27 2.00
CA PRO A 192 -24.33 -0.93 1.61
C PRO A 192 -25.13 -0.78 0.32
N SER A 193 -25.34 0.44 -0.17
CA SER A 193 -26.03 0.68 -1.44
C SER A 193 -25.24 0.19 -2.65
N PHE A 194 -23.92 0.02 -2.54
CA PHE A 194 -23.08 -0.36 -3.67
C PHE A 194 -22.96 -1.88 -3.82
N LYS A 195 -23.01 -2.35 -5.07
CA LYS A 195 -22.90 -3.76 -5.44
C LYS A 195 -21.71 -4.06 -6.35
N ASP A 196 -21.17 -3.05 -7.04
CA ASP A 196 -20.01 -3.24 -7.92
C ASP A 196 -19.13 -1.97 -7.95
N VAL A 197 -17.89 -2.14 -8.41
CA VAL A 197 -16.88 -1.08 -8.50
C VAL A 197 -16.08 -1.21 -9.81
N ALA A 198 -15.84 -0.07 -10.46
CA ALA A 198 -14.85 0.06 -11.53
C ALA A 198 -13.77 1.04 -11.10
N ILE A 199 -12.52 0.70 -11.40
CA ILE A 199 -11.37 1.52 -11.02
C ILE A 199 -10.70 1.95 -12.32
N HIS A 200 -10.63 3.26 -12.50
CA HIS A 200 -9.91 3.88 -13.61
C HIS A 200 -8.85 4.84 -13.04
N PRO A 201 -7.78 5.15 -13.79
CA PRO A 201 -6.76 6.10 -13.37
C PRO A 201 -7.29 7.48 -12.99
N THR A 202 -8.43 7.89 -13.55
CA THR A 202 -9.07 9.18 -13.29
C THR A 202 -10.07 9.16 -12.14
N GLY A 203 -10.50 7.98 -11.68
CA GLY A 203 -11.51 7.86 -10.63
C GLY A 203 -12.05 6.45 -10.43
N ILE A 204 -12.65 6.23 -9.26
CA ILE A 204 -13.38 5.00 -8.93
C ILE A 204 -14.87 5.24 -9.13
N VAL A 205 -15.53 4.39 -9.90
CA VAL A 205 -16.98 4.39 -10.08
C VAL A 205 -17.59 3.29 -9.22
N LEU A 206 -18.44 3.68 -8.27
CA LEU A 206 -19.22 2.76 -7.43
C LEU A 206 -20.63 2.64 -7.99
N TYR A 207 -21.06 1.41 -8.29
CA TYR A 207 -22.36 1.12 -8.89
C TYR A 207 -23.33 0.53 -7.87
N ARG A 208 -24.59 0.94 -7.94
CA ARG A 208 -25.69 0.41 -7.11
C ARG A 208 -26.15 -0.97 -7.58
N THR A 209 -26.02 -1.25 -8.88
CA THR A 209 -26.34 -2.52 -9.51
C THR A 209 -25.07 -3.27 -9.90
N ALA A 210 -25.12 -4.60 -9.84
CA ALA A 210 -24.02 -5.42 -10.32
C ALA A 210 -23.93 -5.26 -11.85
N ARG A 211 -22.76 -4.91 -12.37
CA ARG A 211 -22.56 -4.90 -13.81
C ARG A 211 -22.51 -6.34 -14.31
N ARG A 212 -23.10 -6.57 -15.48
CA ARG A 212 -22.91 -7.82 -16.21
C ARG A 212 -21.48 -7.81 -16.74
N LYS A 213 -20.60 -8.65 -16.20
CA LYS A 213 -19.27 -8.85 -16.79
C LYS A 213 -19.46 -9.41 -18.21
N PRO A 214 -18.79 -8.85 -19.23
CA PRO A 214 -18.81 -9.41 -20.57
C PRO A 214 -18.23 -10.83 -20.58
#